data_AF-A0A7Y3ASY3-F1
#
_entry.id   AF-A0A7Y3ASY3-F1
#
_cell.length_a   1.000
_cell.length_b   1.000
_cell.length_c   1.000
_cell.angle_alpha   90.00
_cell.angle_beta   90.00
_cell.angle_gamma   90.00
#
_symmetry.space_group_name_H-M   'P 1'
#
loop_
_entity.id
_entity.type
_entity.pdbx_description
1 polymer ?
#
loop_
_entity_poly.entity_id
_entity_poly.type
_entity_poly.pdbx_seq_one_letter_code
_entity_poly.pdbx_strand_id
1 'polypeptide(L)'
;SPEVSQTQFYFANLIEGQINDMVNESTPETKKLVDDTLIQLNKLEINYKKLEQDLINGGNSKLILSAMITNFQTRIDLLQEVMDKIENIKTFKNYNDENITI
;
A
#
# COMPACT_ATOMS: atom_id res chain seq x y z
N SER A 1 -21.64 -4.36 -11.10
CA SER A 1 -22.86 -4.35 -10.28
C SER A 1 -22.64 -3.42 -9.09
N PRO A 2 -23.68 -3.04 -8.34
CA PRO A 2 -23.55 -2.21 -7.13
C PRO A 2 -22.55 -2.76 -6.10
N GLU A 3 -22.51 -4.08 -5.92
CA GLU A 3 -21.65 -4.76 -4.94
C GLU A 3 -20.16 -4.60 -5.26
N VAL A 4 -19.78 -4.75 -6.54
CA VAL A 4 -18.39 -4.55 -7.00
C VAL A 4 -17.94 -3.11 -6.77
N SER A 5 -18.82 -2.14 -7.00
CA SER A 5 -18.53 -0.72 -6.74
C SER A 5 -18.35 -0.44 -5.25
N GLN A 6 -19.14 -1.08 -4.40
CA GLN A 6 -19.03 -0.92 -2.94
C GLN A 6 -17.74 -1.55 -2.40
N THR A 7 -17.37 -2.73 -2.89
CA THR A 7 -16.10 -3.38 -2.52
C THR A 7 -14.90 -2.55 -2.96
N GLN A 8 -14.91 -2.02 -4.18
CA GLN A 8 -13.85 -1.15 -4.70
C GLN A 8 -13.72 0.13 -3.86
N PHE A 9 -14.84 0.78 -3.53
CA PHE A 9 -14.84 1.95 -2.66
C PHE A 9 -14.27 1.63 -1.27
N TYR A 10 -14.71 0.53 -0.63
CA TYR A 10 -14.23 0.15 0.68
C TYR A 10 -12.70 -0.06 0.71
N PHE A 11 -12.15 -0.85 -0.21
CA PHE A 11 -10.72 -1.12 -0.23
C PHE A 11 -9.87 0.08 -0.67
N ALA A 12 -10.39 0.95 -1.55
CA ALA A 12 -9.71 2.18 -1.92
C ALA A 12 -9.53 3.10 -0.70
N ASN A 13 -10.59 3.31 0.09
CA ASN A 13 -10.51 4.11 1.32
C ASN A 13 -9.60 3.47 2.37
N LEU A 14 -9.65 2.14 2.52
CA LEU A 14 -8.77 1.44 3.44
C LEU A 14 -7.28 1.64 3.08
N ILE A 15 -6.93 1.48 1.80
CA ILE A 15 -5.56 1.67 1.32
C ILE A 15 -5.13 3.13 1.50
N GLU A 16 -5.98 4.10 1.18
CA GLU A 16 -5.69 5.52 1.38
C GLU A 16 -5.43 5.85 2.86
N GLY A 17 -6.25 5.31 3.77
CA GLY A 17 -6.03 5.43 5.20
C GLY A 17 -4.67 4.90 5.62
N GLN A 18 -4.31 3.69 5.19
CA GLN A 18 -3.02 3.06 5.51
C GLN A 18 -1.83 3.80 4.90
N ILE A 19 -1.97 4.40 3.72
CA ILE A 19 -0.94 5.26 3.13
C ILE A 19 -0.71 6.49 4.01
N ASN A 20 -1.79 7.13 4.47
CA ASN A 20 -1.69 8.30 5.33
C ASN A 20 -1.04 7.94 6.67
N ASP A 21 -1.41 6.81 7.27
CA ASP A 21 -0.78 6.31 8.49
C ASP A 21 0.74 6.10 8.28
N MET A 22 1.14 5.42 7.20
CA MET A 22 2.55 5.21 6.86
C MET A 22 3.34 6.52 6.67
N VAL A 23 2.74 7.52 6.01
CA VAL A 23 3.36 8.82 5.81
C VAL A 23 3.50 9.58 7.13
N ASN A 24 2.49 9.52 8.00
CA ASN A 24 2.52 10.15 9.33
C ASN A 24 3.57 9.50 10.25
N GLU A 25 3.82 8.21 10.08
CA GLU A 25 4.86 7.48 10.79
C GLU A 25 6.26 7.71 10.20
N SER A 26 6.42 8.44 9.09
CA SER A 26 7.73 8.68 8.47
C SER A 26 8.68 9.49 9.36
N THR A 27 9.94 9.06 9.43
CA THR A 27 11.05 9.77 10.07
C THR A 27 12.17 10.04 9.05
N PRO A 28 13.20 10.84 9.36
CA PRO A 28 14.34 11.02 8.45
C PRO A 28 15.00 9.69 8.03
N GLU A 29 15.06 8.72 8.94
CA GLU A 29 15.68 7.41 8.72
C GLU A 29 14.82 6.50 7.84
N THR A 30 13.49 6.59 7.94
CA THR A 30 12.56 5.78 7.14
C THR A 30 12.08 6.48 5.87
N LYS A 31 12.41 7.76 5.68
CA LYS A 31 11.92 8.58 4.56
C LYS A 31 12.12 7.94 3.20
N LYS A 32 13.31 7.40 2.93
CA LYS A 32 13.59 6.76 1.64
C LYS A 32 12.69 5.54 1.39
N LEU A 33 12.50 4.72 2.42
CA LEU A 33 11.61 3.54 2.34
C LEU A 33 10.16 3.97 2.06
N VAL A 34 9.67 5.00 2.75
CA VAL A 34 8.33 5.57 2.53
C VAL A 34 8.20 6.10 1.10
N ASP A 35 9.14 6.93 0.63
CA ASP A 35 9.13 7.52 -0.71
C ASP A 35 9.14 6.42 -1.80
N ASP A 36 10.00 5.40 -1.66
CA ASP A 36 10.08 4.27 -2.58
C ASP A 36 8.78 3.44 -2.58
N THR A 37 8.12 3.32 -1.43
CA THR A 37 6.84 2.60 -1.30
C THR A 37 5.71 3.35 -1.97
N LEU A 38 5.62 4.68 -1.80
CA LEU A 38 4.62 5.51 -2.49
C LEU A 38 4.74 5.40 -4.01
N ILE A 39 5.97 5.34 -4.55
CA ILE A 39 6.21 5.12 -5.97
C ILE A 39 5.67 3.75 -6.43
N GLN A 40 5.89 2.70 -5.64
CA GLN A 40 5.39 1.36 -5.95
C GLN A 40 3.86 1.27 -5.89
N LEU A 41 3.24 1.85 -4.86
CA LEU A 41 1.78 1.92 -4.72
C LEU A 41 1.14 2.68 -5.88
N ASN A 42 1.75 3.78 -6.33
CA ASN A 42 1.27 4.52 -7.50
C ASN A 42 1.34 3.68 -8.79
N LYS A 43 2.38 2.86 -8.98
CA LYS A 43 2.45 1.93 -10.13
C LYS A 43 1.33 0.89 -10.08
N LEU A 44 1.05 0.34 -8.88
CA LEU A 44 -0.04 -0.61 -8.69
C LEU A 44 -1.40 0.03 -8.94
N GLU A 45 -1.61 1.27 -8.52
CA GLU A 45 -2.86 2.01 -8.78
C GLU A 45 -3.05 2.29 -10.28
N ILE A 46 -2.01 2.70 -11.01
CA ILE A 46 -2.07 2.86 -12.46
C ILE A 46 -2.41 1.53 -13.14
N ASN A 47 -1.81 0.42 -12.70
CA ASN A 47 -2.12 -0.91 -13.21
C ASN A 47 -3.60 -1.29 -12.95
N TYR A 48 -4.11 -0.99 -11.75
CA TYR A 48 -5.50 -1.24 -11.39
C TYR A 48 -6.48 -0.49 -12.29
N LYS A 49 -6.25 0.80 -12.53
CA LYS A 49 -7.07 1.62 -13.45
C LYS A 49 -7.07 1.05 -14.87
N LYS A 50 -5.96 0.48 -15.32
CA LYS A 50 -5.90 -0.21 -16.62
C LYS A 50 -6.78 -1.46 -16.63
N LEU A 51 -6.74 -2.27 -15.56
CA LEU A 51 -7.59 -3.46 -15.42
C LEU A 51 -9.07 -3.09 -15.42
N GLU A 52 -9.46 -1.97 -14.80
CA GLU A 52 -10.83 -1.45 -14.86
C GLU A 52 -11.26 -1.14 -16.31
N GLN A 53 -10.39 -0.47 -17.08
CA GLN A 53 -10.67 -0.20 -18.50
C GLN A 53 -10.77 -1.49 -19.32
N ASP A 54 -9.86 -2.44 -19.11
CA ASP A 54 -9.87 -3.74 -19.81
C ASP A 54 -11.16 -4.53 -19.48
N LEU A 55 -11.68 -4.42 -18.25
CA LEU A 55 -12.94 -5.02 -17.84
C LEU A 55 -14.14 -4.39 -18.57
N ILE A 56 -14.18 -3.06 -18.64
CA ILE A 56 -15.22 -2.30 -19.34
C ILE A 56 -15.22 -2.62 -20.84
N ASN A 57 -14.04 -2.77 -21.44
CA ASN A 57 -13.86 -3.06 -22.86
C ASN A 57 -14.22 -4.50 -23.25
N GLY A 58 -14.73 -5.32 -22.31
CA GLY A 58 -15.19 -6.68 -22.60
C GLY A 58 -14.08 -7.71 -22.70
N GLY A 59 -12.92 -7.46 -22.07
CA GLY A 59 -11.88 -8.47 -21.92
C GLY A 59 -12.36 -9.68 -21.07
N ASN A 60 -11.52 -10.70 -20.91
CA ASN A 60 -11.87 -11.89 -20.13
C ASN A 60 -12.12 -11.52 -18.66
N SER A 61 -13.40 -11.30 -18.30
CA SER A 61 -13.79 -10.72 -17.02
C SER A 61 -13.32 -11.54 -15.83
N LYS A 62 -13.28 -12.88 -15.94
CA LYS A 62 -12.80 -13.74 -14.85
C LYS A 62 -11.32 -13.51 -14.57
N LEU A 63 -10.50 -13.46 -15.62
CA LEU A 63 -9.05 -13.21 -15.49
C LEU A 63 -8.78 -11.79 -14.99
N ILE A 64 -9.52 -10.81 -15.51
CA ILE A 64 -9.34 -9.40 -15.13
C ILE A 64 -9.74 -9.18 -13.67
N LEU A 65 -10.88 -9.71 -13.23
CA LEU A 65 -11.29 -9.64 -11.82
C LEU A 65 -10.27 -10.31 -10.90
N SER A 66 -9.69 -11.46 -11.30
CA SER A 66 -8.61 -12.08 -10.55
C SER A 66 -7.38 -11.16 -10.43
N ALA A 67 -6.98 -10.51 -11.52
CA ALA A 67 -5.86 -9.57 -11.50
C ALA A 67 -6.14 -8.32 -10.64
N MET A 68 -7.38 -7.82 -10.66
CA MET A 68 -7.81 -6.70 -9.82
C MET A 68 -7.75 -7.07 -8.33
N ILE A 69 -8.18 -8.28 -7.97
CA ILE A 69 -8.08 -8.80 -6.59
C ILE A 69 -6.62 -8.93 -6.16
N THR A 70 -5.77 -9.54 -7.01
CA THR A 70 -4.34 -9.65 -6.74
C THR A 70 -3.69 -8.29 -6.54
N ASN A 71 -4.06 -7.29 -7.36
CA ASN A 71 -3.53 -5.94 -7.22
C ASN A 71 -3.88 -5.30 -5.86
N PHE A 72 -5.11 -5.48 -5.36
CA PHE A 72 -5.46 -5.05 -4.00
C PHE A 72 -4.64 -5.77 -2.93
N GLN A 73 -4.51 -7.10 -3.03
CA GLN A 73 -3.72 -7.90 -2.09
C GLN A 73 -2.26 -7.43 -2.05
N THR A 74 -1.63 -7.26 -3.21
CA THR A 74 -0.25 -6.78 -3.31
C THR A 74 -0.05 -5.41 -2.67
N ARG A 75 -1.01 -4.48 -2.82
CA ARG A 75 -0.92 -3.16 -2.17
C ARG A 75 -1.01 -3.28 -0.65
N ILE A 76 -1.91 -4.12 -0.14
CA ILE A 76 -2.08 -4.36 1.30
C ILE A 76 -0.83 -5.02 1.88
N ASP A 77 -0.31 -6.07 1.24
CA ASP A 77 0.89 -6.80 1.68
C ASP A 77 2.11 -5.86 1.73
N LEU A 78 2.28 -5.02 0.70
CA LEU A 78 3.36 -4.03 0.66
C LEU A 78 3.24 -3.01 1.80
N LEU A 79 2.04 -2.49 2.06
CA LEU A 79 1.81 -1.54 3.16
C LEU A 79 2.12 -2.18 4.51
N GLN A 80 1.67 -3.40 4.77
CA GLN A 80 1.97 -4.12 6.01
C GLN A 80 3.47 -4.34 6.19
N GLU A 81 4.16 -4.84 5.15
CA GLU A 81 5.60 -5.08 5.20
C GLU A 81 6.40 -3.81 5.50
N VAL A 82 6.00 -2.69 4.91
CA VAL A 82 6.69 -1.41 5.08
C VAL A 82 6.41 -0.80 6.45
N MET A 83 5.17 -0.89 6.95
CA MET A 83 4.82 -0.46 8.30
C MET A 83 5.62 -1.24 9.36
N ASP A 84 5.71 -2.56 9.23
CA ASP A 84 6.51 -3.39 10.13
C ASP A 84 8.00 -2.97 10.10
N LYS A 85 8.54 -2.67 8.91
CA LYS A 85 9.92 -2.19 8.77
C LYS A 85 10.12 -0.82 9.43
N ILE A 86 9.17 0.10 9.29
CA ILE A 86 9.21 1.41 9.93
C ILE A 86 9.25 1.27 11.45
N GLU A 87 8.36 0.45 12.02
CA GLU A 87 8.29 0.21 13.46
C GLU A 87 9.59 -0.41 14.00
N ASN A 88 10.14 -1.40 13.28
CA ASN A 88 11.41 -2.01 13.66
C ASN A 88 12.56 -0.99 13.66
N ILE A 89 12.70 -0.17 12.62
CA ILE A 89 13.76 0.85 12.52
C ILE A 89 13.64 1.86 13.67
N LYS A 90 12.42 2.30 14.01
CA LYS A 90 12.18 3.20 15.14
C LYS A 90 12.58 2.58 16.48
N THR A 91 12.20 1.32 16.71
CA THR A 91 12.52 0.60 17.95
C THR A 91 14.02 0.41 18.13
N PHE A 92 14.75 0.06 17.07
CA PHE A 92 16.21 -0.05 17.12
C PHE A 92 16.90 1.27 17.45
N LYS A 93 16.40 2.41 16.95
CA LYS A 93 16.94 3.73 17.28
C LYS A 93 16.73 4.07 18.76
N ASN A 94 15.52 3.89 19.27
CA ASN A 94 15.20 4.18 20.68
C ASN A 94 16.12 3.39 21.63
N TYR A 95 16.37 2.11 21.33
CA TYR A 95 17.30 1.29 22.10
C TYR A 95 18.74 1.84 22.07
N ASN A 96 19.24 2.30 20.93
CA ASN A 96 20.59 2.85 20.83
C ASN A 96 20.70 4.22 21.51
N ASP A 97 19.70 5.09 21.39
CA ASP A 97 19.69 6.42 22.01
C ASP A 97 19.63 6.31 23.55
N GLU A 98 18.88 5.36 24.10
CA GLU A 98 18.85 5.10 25.56
C GLU A 98 20.18 4.56 26.11
N ASN A 99 20.90 3.73 25.33
CA ASN A 99 22.19 3.15 25.73
C ASN A 99 23.41 4.06 25.51
N ILE A 100 23.25 5.19 24.80
CA ILE A 100 24.33 6.17 24.54
C ILE A 100 24.42 7.24 25.66
N THR A 101 23.53 7.22 26.65
CA THR A 101 23.65 8.10 27.82
C THR A 101 24.70 7.55 28.80
N ILE A 102 25.99 7.81 28.55
CA ILE A 102 27.12 7.54 29.45
C ILE A 102 27.91 8.82 29.71
#